data_AF-A0A7Y2VDZ9-F1
#
_entry.id   AF-A0A7Y2VDZ9-F1
#
_cell.length_a   1.000
_cell.length_b   1.000
_cell.length_c   1.000
_cell.angle_alpha   90.00
_cell.angle_beta   90.00
_cell.angle_gamma   90.00
#
_symmetry.space_group_name_H-M   'P 1'
#
loop_
_entity.id
_entity.type
_entity.pdbx_description
1 polymer ?
#
loop_
_entity_poly.entity_id
_entity_poly.type
_entity_poly.pdbx_seq_one_letter_code
_entity_poly.pdbx_strand_id
1 'polypeptide(L)'
;MKNLILFPVFALVAFTTFAQTERTPQTPFTQMYLKVWNTASEHCLEVARAMPEELYTYKPTEVSKTFGEQMVHIAHTVELLTQRYVQGMEVKPNTPDASTMTKAEIVELLEKGLAYVREVIYTIEQEQLDETCVMYHSGNTVSRAFALFYVQDHMNNHRAKANLYIRMNGIQPPEYTW
;
A
#
# COMPACT_ATOMS: atom_id res chain seq x y z
N MET A 1 -1.99 -9.73 76.95
CA MET A 1 -2.15 -10.79 75.92
C MET A 1 -3.17 -10.33 74.90
N LYS A 2 -2.74 -10.02 73.67
CA LYS A 2 -3.55 -9.99 72.44
C LYS A 2 -2.60 -9.66 71.28
N ASN A 3 -2.11 -10.68 70.59
CA ASN A 3 -1.29 -10.54 69.40
C ASN A 3 -2.24 -10.38 68.20
N LEU A 4 -2.18 -9.25 67.50
CA LEU A 4 -2.86 -9.08 66.21
C LEU A 4 -1.97 -9.71 65.12
N ILE A 5 -2.49 -10.74 64.47
CA ILE A 5 -1.86 -11.36 63.29
C ILE A 5 -2.45 -10.66 62.06
N LEU A 6 -1.62 -9.91 61.33
CA LEU A 6 -1.96 -9.39 60.01
C LEU A 6 -1.65 -10.46 58.94
N PHE A 7 -2.69 -10.91 58.23
CA PHE A 7 -2.53 -11.69 57.00
C PHE A 7 -2.37 -10.75 55.80
N PRO A 8 -1.35 -10.90 54.94
CA PRO A 8 -1.27 -10.17 53.69
C PRO A 8 -2.21 -10.82 52.68
N VAL A 9 -3.17 -10.07 52.17
CA VAL A 9 -4.00 -10.46 51.02
C VAL A 9 -3.16 -10.28 49.76
N PHE A 10 -2.69 -11.37 49.18
CA PHE A 10 -2.04 -11.37 47.86
C PHE A 10 -3.13 -11.31 46.79
N ALA A 11 -3.33 -10.13 46.19
CA ALA A 11 -4.21 -9.96 45.04
C ALA A 11 -3.52 -10.52 43.79
N LEU A 12 -4.00 -11.66 43.29
CA LEU A 12 -3.55 -12.26 42.04
C LEU A 12 -4.15 -11.48 40.86
N VAL A 13 -3.38 -10.58 40.23
CA VAL A 13 -3.79 -9.92 38.99
C VAL A 13 -3.50 -10.87 37.83
N ALA A 14 -4.54 -11.48 37.27
CA ALA A 14 -4.43 -12.29 36.06
C ALA A 14 -4.23 -11.39 34.84
N PHE A 15 -3.00 -11.34 34.33
CA PHE A 15 -2.72 -10.76 33.00
C PHE A 15 -3.19 -11.74 31.93
N THR A 16 -4.32 -11.46 31.29
CA THR A 16 -4.69 -12.13 30.05
C THR A 16 -3.86 -11.55 28.92
N THR A 17 -2.80 -12.24 28.53
CA THR A 17 -2.09 -11.95 27.28
C THR A 17 -2.97 -12.41 26.12
N PHE A 18 -3.54 -11.47 25.37
CA PHE A 18 -4.09 -11.78 24.05
C PHE A 18 -2.90 -12.16 23.16
N ALA A 19 -2.73 -13.46 22.92
CA ALA A 19 -1.86 -13.91 21.85
C ALA A 19 -2.49 -13.46 20.53
N GLN A 20 -1.96 -12.41 19.93
CA GLN A 20 -2.32 -12.00 18.59
C GLN A 20 -1.77 -13.08 17.65
N THR A 21 -2.64 -13.93 17.10
CA THR A 21 -2.24 -14.90 16.09
C THR A 21 -1.60 -14.13 14.94
N GLU A 22 -0.31 -14.35 14.69
CA GLU A 22 0.36 -13.76 13.54
C GLU A 22 -0.37 -14.26 12.28
N ARG A 23 -0.95 -13.33 11.53
CA ARG A 23 -1.57 -13.65 10.24
C ARG A 23 -0.44 -13.87 9.23
N THR A 24 -0.46 -14.99 8.54
CA THR A 24 0.51 -15.34 7.49
C THR A 24 -0.19 -15.45 6.14
N PRO A 25 0.41 -14.96 5.03
CA PRO A 25 -0.15 -15.19 3.70
C PRO A 25 -0.31 -16.67 3.36
N GLN A 26 -1.38 -17.00 2.63
CA GLN A 26 -1.76 -18.38 2.35
C GLN A 26 -0.77 -19.16 1.48
N THR A 27 0.02 -18.49 0.62
CA THR A 27 0.91 -19.18 -0.33
C THR A 27 2.38 -18.91 -0.03
N PRO A 28 3.29 -19.86 -0.35
CA PRO A 28 4.73 -19.64 -0.19
C PRO A 28 5.23 -18.41 -0.95
N PHE A 29 4.69 -18.16 -2.14
CA PHE A 29 5.00 -16.97 -2.93
C PHE A 29 4.59 -15.68 -2.20
N THR A 30 3.34 -15.60 -1.71
CA THR A 30 2.85 -14.36 -1.05
C THR A 30 3.52 -14.11 0.30
N GLN A 31 3.97 -15.15 1.01
CA GLN A 31 4.78 -15.02 2.21
C GLN A 31 6.11 -14.30 1.94
N MET A 32 6.77 -14.62 0.83
CA MET A 32 8.00 -13.93 0.41
C MET A 32 7.69 -12.52 -0.13
N TYR A 33 6.66 -12.41 -0.95
CA TYR A 33 6.29 -11.17 -1.63
C TYR A 33 5.79 -10.08 -0.67
N LEU A 34 5.17 -10.45 0.45
CA LEU A 34 4.62 -9.50 1.44
C LEU A 34 5.67 -8.48 1.91
N LYS A 35 6.92 -8.90 2.15
CA LYS A 35 8.00 -8.00 2.58
C LYS A 35 8.27 -6.93 1.52
N VAL A 36 8.37 -7.35 0.27
CA VAL A 36 8.59 -6.46 -0.89
C VAL A 36 7.44 -5.46 -1.03
N TRP A 37 6.19 -5.93 -0.92
CA TRP A 37 5.02 -5.06 -1.00
C TRP A 37 5.00 -4.02 0.14
N ASN A 38 5.29 -4.44 1.36
CA ASN A 38 5.29 -3.55 2.53
C ASN A 38 6.35 -2.44 2.39
N THR A 39 7.58 -2.80 2.02
CA THR A 39 8.65 -1.82 1.77
C THR A 39 8.26 -0.83 0.66
N ALA A 40 7.76 -1.34 -0.48
CA ALA A 40 7.36 -0.48 -1.59
C ALA A 40 6.18 0.46 -1.23
N SER A 41 5.22 -0.04 -0.44
CA SER A 41 4.09 0.74 0.10
C SER A 41 4.56 1.85 1.03
N GLU A 42 5.49 1.55 1.94
CA GLU A 42 6.04 2.51 2.90
C GLU A 42 6.75 3.65 2.17
N HIS A 43 7.65 3.35 1.23
CA HIS A 43 8.30 4.38 0.42
C HIS A 43 7.29 5.25 -0.35
N CYS A 44 6.20 4.65 -0.84
CA CYS A 44 5.18 5.41 -1.55
C CYS A 44 4.47 6.40 -0.62
N LEU A 45 4.17 5.98 0.61
CA LEU A 45 3.58 6.83 1.64
C LEU A 45 4.55 7.91 2.13
N GLU A 46 5.84 7.59 2.27
CA GLU A 46 6.87 8.58 2.61
C GLU A 46 6.95 9.67 1.55
N VAL A 47 6.96 9.30 0.26
CA VAL A 47 6.93 10.27 -0.85
C VAL A 47 5.68 11.14 -0.77
N ALA A 48 4.49 10.53 -0.60
CA ALA A 48 3.25 11.28 -0.47
C ALA A 48 3.33 12.30 0.69
N ARG A 49 3.75 11.85 1.86
CA ARG A 49 3.79 12.67 3.08
C ARG A 49 4.85 13.79 3.02
N ALA A 50 5.96 13.59 2.29
CA ALA A 50 7.08 14.53 2.22
C ALA A 50 6.77 15.84 1.47
N MET A 51 5.82 15.84 0.53
CA MET A 51 5.45 17.05 -0.20
C MET A 51 4.52 17.94 0.63
N PRO A 52 4.78 19.25 0.82
CA PRO A 52 3.85 20.17 1.47
C PRO A 52 2.49 20.24 0.75
N GLU A 53 1.42 20.49 1.50
CA GLU A 53 0.05 20.47 0.96
C GLU A 53 -0.17 21.50 -0.15
N GLU A 54 0.38 22.70 0.02
CA GLU A 54 0.34 23.78 -0.96
C GLU A 54 1.00 23.43 -2.30
N LEU A 55 1.85 22.40 -2.32
CA LEU A 55 2.51 21.90 -3.53
C LEU A 55 1.88 20.63 -4.10
N TYR A 56 0.76 20.14 -3.55
CA TYR A 56 0.05 19.00 -4.16
C TYR A 56 -0.50 19.32 -5.56
N THR A 57 -0.71 20.60 -5.88
CA THR A 57 -1.11 21.05 -7.22
C THR A 57 0.08 21.28 -8.17
N TYR A 58 1.32 21.15 -7.69
CA TYR A 58 2.52 21.33 -8.50
C TYR A 58 2.60 20.30 -9.64
N LYS A 59 2.96 20.77 -10.84
CA LYS A 59 3.37 19.94 -11.98
C LYS A 59 4.57 20.60 -12.71
N PRO A 60 5.55 19.82 -13.17
CA PRO A 60 6.75 20.37 -13.81
C PRO A 60 6.50 20.86 -15.25
N THR A 61 5.46 20.35 -15.92
CA THR A 61 5.06 20.74 -17.28
C THR A 61 3.54 20.73 -17.41
N GLU A 62 3.00 21.40 -18.42
CA GLU A 62 1.55 21.49 -18.64
C GLU A 62 0.88 20.12 -18.80
N VAL A 63 1.56 19.19 -19.47
CA VAL A 63 1.07 17.82 -19.77
C VAL A 63 1.29 16.83 -18.63
N SER A 64 2.08 17.20 -17.62
CA SER A 64 2.34 16.34 -16.48
C SER A 64 1.13 16.30 -15.54
N LYS A 65 0.92 15.16 -14.89
CA LYS A 65 0.05 15.10 -13.72
C LYS A 65 0.59 16.00 -12.62
N THR A 66 -0.29 16.59 -11.82
CA THR A 66 0.10 17.23 -10.56
C THR A 66 0.61 16.19 -9.56
N PHE A 67 1.33 16.62 -8.52
CA PHE A 67 1.76 15.72 -7.45
C PHE A 67 0.59 14.95 -6.83
N GLY A 68 -0.51 15.65 -6.50
CA GLY A 68 -1.73 15.05 -5.96
C GLY A 68 -2.38 14.08 -6.94
N GLU A 69 -2.44 14.42 -8.24
CA GLU A 69 -2.94 13.52 -9.28
C GLU A 69 -2.09 12.25 -9.41
N GLN A 70 -0.76 12.31 -9.20
CA GLN A 70 0.07 11.11 -9.17
C GLN A 70 -0.31 10.21 -7.99
N MET A 71 -0.53 10.79 -6.80
CA MET A 71 -0.88 10.02 -5.60
C MET A 71 -2.27 9.38 -5.72
N VAL A 72 -3.28 10.13 -6.18
CA VAL A 72 -4.63 9.60 -6.44
C VAL A 72 -4.60 8.53 -7.53
N HIS A 73 -3.81 8.74 -8.59
CA HIS A 73 -3.65 7.74 -9.64
C HIS A 73 -3.04 6.45 -9.10
N ILE A 74 -1.98 6.52 -8.28
CA ILE A 74 -1.41 5.34 -7.63
C ILE A 74 -2.45 4.65 -6.76
N ALA A 75 -3.08 5.40 -5.84
CA ALA A 75 -4.05 4.87 -4.90
C ALA A 75 -5.18 4.08 -5.58
N HIS A 76 -5.72 4.63 -6.67
CA HIS A 76 -6.75 3.98 -7.45
C HIS A 76 -6.22 2.80 -8.27
N THR A 77 -5.06 2.96 -8.92
CA THR A 77 -4.57 1.93 -9.86
C THR A 77 -4.02 0.70 -9.16
N VAL A 78 -3.46 0.80 -7.95
CA VAL A 78 -3.02 -0.41 -7.23
C VAL A 78 -4.18 -1.36 -6.93
N GLU A 79 -5.33 -0.82 -6.54
CA GLU A 79 -6.56 -1.62 -6.35
C GLU A 79 -7.11 -2.12 -7.69
N LEU A 80 -7.32 -1.23 -8.66
CA LEU A 80 -7.88 -1.56 -9.98
C LEU A 80 -7.08 -2.66 -10.69
N LEU A 81 -5.76 -2.54 -10.71
CA LEU A 81 -4.87 -3.49 -11.38
C LEU A 81 -4.82 -4.82 -10.63
N THR A 82 -4.91 -4.81 -9.29
CA THR A 82 -5.00 -6.03 -8.48
C THR A 82 -6.31 -6.76 -8.75
N GLN A 83 -7.45 -6.07 -8.70
CA GLN A 83 -8.76 -6.63 -9.04
C GLN A 83 -8.73 -7.26 -10.44
N ARG A 84 -8.25 -6.52 -11.43
CA ARG A 84 -8.25 -6.95 -12.82
C ARG A 84 -7.32 -8.14 -13.08
N TYR A 85 -6.05 -8.02 -12.70
CA TYR A 85 -5.00 -8.94 -13.16
C TYR A 85 -4.65 -10.02 -12.13
N VAL A 86 -4.76 -9.72 -10.84
CA VAL A 86 -4.44 -10.67 -9.76
C VAL A 86 -5.67 -11.48 -9.35
N GLN A 87 -6.85 -10.87 -9.33
CA GLN A 87 -8.11 -11.54 -8.96
C GLN A 87 -9.00 -11.91 -10.16
N GLY A 88 -8.65 -11.46 -11.38
CA GLY A 88 -9.41 -11.79 -12.59
C GLY A 88 -10.78 -11.12 -12.69
N MET A 89 -11.01 -10.03 -11.96
CA MET A 89 -12.30 -9.33 -11.91
C MET A 89 -12.48 -8.38 -13.10
N GLU A 90 -13.71 -8.30 -13.61
CA GLU A 90 -14.07 -7.25 -14.57
C GLU A 90 -14.33 -5.92 -13.83
N VAL A 91 -13.45 -4.95 -14.06
CA VAL A 91 -13.49 -3.64 -13.41
C VAL A 91 -13.30 -2.51 -14.42
N LYS A 92 -13.98 -1.39 -14.22
CA LYS A 92 -13.86 -0.19 -15.07
C LYS A 92 -13.03 0.88 -14.34
N PRO A 93 -12.07 1.53 -15.01
CA PRO A 93 -11.32 2.63 -14.42
C PRO A 93 -12.26 3.78 -14.02
N ASN A 94 -12.10 4.30 -12.81
CA ASN A 94 -12.83 5.46 -12.30
C ASN A 94 -11.96 6.20 -11.30
N THR A 95 -10.88 6.81 -11.80
CA THR A 95 -9.92 7.52 -10.93
C THR A 95 -10.58 8.77 -10.34
N PRO A 96 -10.55 8.96 -9.01
CA PRO A 96 -11.06 10.18 -8.38
C PRO A 96 -10.38 11.45 -8.90
N ASP A 97 -11.09 12.57 -8.86
CA ASP A 97 -10.52 13.87 -9.17
C ASP A 97 -9.70 14.39 -7.97
N ALA A 98 -8.39 14.50 -8.15
CA ALA A 98 -7.49 14.98 -7.11
C ALA A 98 -7.72 16.45 -6.73
N SER A 99 -8.31 17.26 -7.63
CA SER A 99 -8.53 18.69 -7.39
C SER A 99 -9.61 18.97 -6.34
N THR A 100 -10.42 17.97 -6.01
CA THR A 100 -11.48 18.07 -4.99
C THR A 100 -11.07 17.48 -3.65
N MET A 101 -9.78 17.16 -3.47
CA MET A 101 -9.27 16.46 -2.28
C MET A 101 -8.15 17.24 -1.61
N THR A 102 -8.11 17.19 -0.29
CA THR A 102 -7.00 17.66 0.54
C THR A 102 -5.82 16.68 0.53
N LYS A 103 -4.65 17.13 0.98
CA LYS A 103 -3.50 16.23 1.17
C LYS A 103 -3.85 15.03 2.05
N ALA A 104 -4.57 15.26 3.15
CA ALA A 104 -4.94 14.21 4.10
C ALA A 104 -5.84 13.15 3.46
N GLU A 105 -6.87 13.56 2.71
CA GLU A 105 -7.78 12.64 2.02
C GLU A 105 -7.07 11.83 0.94
N ILE A 106 -6.11 12.44 0.22
CA ILE A 106 -5.32 11.73 -0.79
C ILE A 106 -4.40 10.69 -0.14
N VAL A 107 -3.76 11.01 0.99
CA VAL A 107 -2.93 10.05 1.72
C VAL A 107 -3.79 8.91 2.28
N GLU A 108 -4.97 9.20 2.83
CA GLU A 108 -5.89 8.17 3.31
C GLU A 108 -6.36 7.25 2.17
N LEU A 109 -6.69 7.82 1.00
CA LEU A 109 -7.04 7.05 -0.19
C LEU A 109 -5.88 6.13 -0.62
N LEU A 110 -4.65 6.64 -0.58
CA LEU A 110 -3.45 5.86 -0.89
C LEU A 110 -3.25 4.71 0.10
N GLU A 111 -3.40 4.97 1.39
CA GLU A 111 -3.32 3.92 2.43
C GLU A 111 -4.36 2.82 2.21
N LYS A 112 -5.60 3.18 1.85
CA LYS A 112 -6.66 2.22 1.52
C LYS A 112 -6.32 1.36 0.31
N GLY A 113 -5.84 1.97 -0.78
CA GLY A 113 -5.42 1.23 -1.98
C GLY A 113 -4.27 0.26 -1.68
N LEU A 114 -3.27 0.70 -0.92
CA LEU A 114 -2.13 -0.14 -0.54
C LEU A 114 -2.54 -1.27 0.41
N ALA A 115 -3.46 -1.00 1.33
CA ALA A 115 -4.03 -2.00 2.23
C ALA A 115 -4.86 -3.04 1.47
N TYR A 116 -5.61 -2.63 0.45
CA TYR A 116 -6.36 -3.56 -0.40
C TYR A 116 -5.44 -4.63 -1.01
N VAL A 117 -4.35 -4.22 -1.64
CA VAL A 117 -3.39 -5.18 -2.24
C VAL A 117 -2.77 -6.06 -1.16
N ARG A 118 -2.42 -5.49 0.01
CA ARG A 118 -1.91 -6.26 1.14
C ARG A 118 -2.89 -7.34 1.59
N GLU A 119 -4.18 -7.02 1.66
CA GLU A 119 -5.22 -7.99 1.99
C GLU A 119 -5.30 -9.11 0.95
N VAL A 120 -5.25 -8.78 -0.35
CA VAL A 120 -5.20 -9.80 -1.42
C VAL A 120 -3.96 -10.69 -1.28
N ILE A 121 -2.79 -10.14 -0.97
CA ILE A 121 -1.57 -10.93 -0.73
C ILE A 121 -1.80 -11.95 0.41
N TYR A 122 -2.51 -11.57 1.47
CA TYR A 122 -2.81 -12.48 2.57
C TYR A 122 -3.79 -13.60 2.20
N THR A 123 -4.77 -13.32 1.34
CA THR A 123 -5.95 -14.18 1.16
C THR A 123 -6.08 -14.83 -0.21
N ILE A 124 -5.17 -14.56 -1.15
CA ILE A 124 -5.22 -15.19 -2.47
C ILE A 124 -4.70 -16.62 -2.40
N GLU A 125 -5.49 -17.55 -2.94
CA GLU A 125 -5.16 -18.97 -2.95
C GLU A 125 -4.18 -19.30 -4.10
N GLN A 126 -3.42 -20.38 -3.94
CA GLN A 126 -2.41 -20.79 -4.93
C GLN A 126 -3.01 -21.05 -6.32
N GLU A 127 -4.19 -21.68 -6.39
CA GLU A 127 -4.87 -21.99 -7.64
C GLU A 127 -5.15 -20.72 -8.47
N GLN A 128 -5.56 -19.63 -7.81
CA GLN A 128 -5.82 -18.35 -8.49
C GLN A 128 -4.55 -17.70 -9.02
N LEU A 129 -3.42 -17.88 -8.32
CA LEU A 129 -2.12 -17.34 -8.72
C LEU A 129 -1.52 -18.08 -9.93
N ASP A 130 -1.86 -19.37 -10.07
CA ASP A 130 -1.42 -20.24 -11.17
C ASP A 130 -2.22 -19.99 -12.47
N GLU A 131 -3.41 -19.40 -12.38
CA GLU A 131 -4.16 -18.92 -13.54
C GLU A 131 -3.40 -17.85 -14.33
N THR A 132 -3.79 -17.64 -15.58
CA THR A 132 -3.18 -16.63 -16.46
C THR A 132 -4.14 -15.49 -16.79
N CYS A 133 -3.59 -14.31 -17.07
CA CYS A 133 -4.32 -13.16 -17.60
C CYS A 133 -3.58 -12.54 -18.80
N VAL A 134 -4.31 -11.83 -19.65
CA VAL A 134 -3.75 -11.06 -20.77
C VAL A 134 -3.58 -9.59 -20.35
N MET A 135 -2.34 -9.09 -20.42
CA MET A 135 -2.01 -7.72 -20.08
C MET A 135 -2.48 -6.76 -21.17
N TYR A 136 -3.34 -5.80 -20.82
CA TYR A 136 -4.04 -4.96 -21.81
C TYR A 136 -3.10 -4.17 -22.72
N HIS A 137 -2.01 -3.62 -22.16
CA HIS A 137 -1.10 -2.74 -22.91
C HIS A 137 -0.10 -3.48 -23.81
N SER A 138 0.32 -4.69 -23.43
CA SER A 138 1.33 -5.45 -24.18
C SER A 138 0.74 -6.60 -24.99
N GLY A 139 -0.46 -7.08 -24.65
CA GLY A 139 -1.04 -8.30 -25.21
C GLY A 139 -0.41 -9.60 -24.68
N ASN A 140 0.55 -9.50 -23.75
CA ASN A 140 1.24 -10.68 -23.22
C ASN A 140 0.33 -11.47 -22.28
N THR A 141 0.41 -12.80 -22.36
CA THR A 141 -0.18 -13.72 -21.37
C THR A 141 0.82 -14.01 -20.27
N VAL A 142 0.44 -13.76 -19.02
CA VAL A 142 1.28 -13.97 -17.82
C VAL A 142 0.47 -14.67 -16.73
N SER A 143 1.12 -15.29 -15.74
CA SER A 143 0.42 -15.79 -14.55
C SER A 143 -0.11 -14.64 -13.69
N ARG A 144 -1.15 -14.87 -12.90
CA ARG A 144 -1.66 -13.87 -11.95
C ARG A 144 -0.66 -13.58 -10.83
N ALA A 145 0.20 -14.54 -10.47
CA ALA A 145 1.36 -14.27 -9.62
C ALA A 145 2.31 -13.22 -10.23
N PHE A 146 2.58 -13.30 -11.54
CA PHE A 146 3.39 -12.31 -12.22
C PHE A 146 2.74 -10.92 -12.20
N ALA A 147 1.40 -10.85 -12.28
CA ALA A 147 0.68 -9.59 -12.26
C ALA A 147 0.90 -8.77 -10.98
N LEU A 148 1.22 -9.39 -9.83
CA LEU A 148 1.58 -8.67 -8.62
C LEU A 148 2.83 -7.79 -8.82
N PHE A 149 3.84 -8.29 -9.53
CA PHE A 149 5.02 -7.48 -9.88
C PHE A 149 4.67 -6.31 -10.79
N TYR A 150 3.71 -6.50 -11.71
CA TYR A 150 3.23 -5.41 -12.56
C TYR A 150 2.52 -4.31 -11.75
N VAL A 151 1.69 -4.68 -10.77
CA VAL A 151 1.05 -3.70 -9.86
C VAL A 151 2.12 -2.88 -9.14
N GLN A 152 3.15 -3.53 -8.61
CA GLN A 152 4.26 -2.87 -7.93
C GLN A 152 5.09 -1.99 -8.88
N ASP A 153 5.43 -2.48 -10.06
CA ASP A 153 6.19 -1.73 -11.07
C ASP A 153 5.45 -0.46 -11.50
N HIS A 154 4.14 -0.57 -11.76
CA HIS A 154 3.30 0.57 -12.10
C HIS A 154 3.31 1.63 -11.00
N MET A 155 3.11 1.22 -9.74
CA MET A 155 3.23 2.11 -8.58
C MET A 155 4.61 2.77 -8.52
N ASN A 156 5.68 1.99 -8.66
CA ASN A 156 7.06 2.48 -8.57
C ASN A 156 7.38 3.51 -9.66
N ASN A 157 6.91 3.30 -10.89
CA ASN A 157 7.04 4.24 -12.00
C ASN A 157 6.38 5.59 -11.70
N HIS A 158 5.18 5.60 -11.12
CA HIS A 158 4.50 6.84 -10.73
C HIS A 158 5.13 7.49 -9.48
N ARG A 159 5.49 6.69 -8.48
CA ARG A 159 6.21 7.14 -7.28
C ARG A 159 7.53 7.81 -7.64
N ALA A 160 8.31 7.25 -8.58
CA ALA A 160 9.58 7.82 -9.01
C ALA A 160 9.39 9.21 -9.64
N LYS A 161 8.35 9.39 -10.46
CA LYS A 161 7.97 10.70 -11.01
C LYS A 161 7.63 11.69 -9.91
N ALA A 162 6.79 11.30 -8.96
CA ALA A 162 6.42 12.14 -7.82
C ALA A 162 7.62 12.49 -6.92
N ASN A 163 8.52 11.54 -6.68
CA ASN A 163 9.74 11.76 -5.92
C ASN A 163 10.68 12.79 -6.60
N LEU A 164 10.71 12.84 -7.93
CA LEU A 164 11.41 13.90 -8.66
C LEU A 164 10.78 15.28 -8.41
N TYR A 165 9.46 15.37 -8.26
CA TYR A 165 8.77 16.65 -8.04
C TYR A 165 9.16 17.25 -6.68
N ILE A 166 9.38 16.42 -5.66
CA ILE A 166 9.88 16.84 -4.34
C ILE A 166 11.24 17.52 -4.51
N ARG A 167 12.18 16.87 -5.22
CA ARG A 167 13.52 17.44 -5.51
C ARG A 167 13.43 18.75 -6.30
N MET A 168 12.55 18.83 -7.29
CA MET A 168 12.35 20.04 -8.11
C MET A 168 11.83 21.23 -7.32
N ASN A 169 11.19 20.99 -6.17
CA ASN A 169 10.72 22.03 -5.25
C ASN A 169 11.72 22.30 -4.11
N GLY A 170 12.98 21.85 -4.23
CA GLY A 170 14.02 22.12 -3.24
C GLY A 170 13.85 21.38 -1.91
N ILE A 171 12.95 20.39 -1.85
CA ILE A 171 12.69 19.58 -0.67
C ILE A 171 13.58 18.34 -0.73
N GLN A 172 14.18 17.97 0.39
CA GLN A 172 14.92 16.71 0.49
C GLN A 172 13.93 15.55 0.41
N PRO A 173 14.01 14.70 -0.62
CA PRO A 173 13.15 13.54 -0.76
C PRO A 173 13.48 12.45 0.27
N PRO A 174 12.52 11.57 0.57
CA PRO A 174 12.80 10.35 1.32
C PRO A 174 13.94 9.55 0.68
N GLU A 175 14.76 8.93 1.54
CA GLU A 175 15.82 8.03 1.09
C GLU A 175 15.22 6.74 0.51
N TYR A 176 15.85 6.22 -0.54
CA TYR A 176 15.50 4.89 -1.02
C TYR A 176 16.22 3.85 -0.17
N THR A 177 15.44 2.97 0.46
CA THR A 177 15.95 1.84 1.26
C THR A 177 15.51 0.52 0.62
N TRP A 178 16.28 -0.55 0.82
CA TRP A 178 15.88 -1.90 0.38
C TRP A 178 16.40 -2.95 1.37
#